data_AF-A0A848C736-F1
#
_entry.id   AF-A0A848C736-F1
#
_cell.length_a   1.000
_cell.length_b   1.000
_cell.length_c   1.000
_cell.angle_alpha   90.00
_cell.angle_beta   90.00
_cell.angle_gamma   90.00
#
_symmetry.space_group_name_H-M   'P 1'
#
loop_
_entity.id
_entity.type
_entity.pdbx_description
1 polymer ?
#
loop_
_entity_poly.entity_id
_entity_poly.type
_entity_poly.pdbx_seq_one_letter_code
_entity_poly.pdbx_strand_id
1 'polypeptide(L)'
;MTKQKNGLGRILFSRLGLVVLLLLLQLVWIFSLFKWFSQEFPHYTVAVVVFDFIMMLYLVNSKIDPSAKTTWLLLIAVAPLFGSVLLLYTQSDIGHRALRKRIRQLVAESKHSLTEDNLALKKLKLEDADTYGLAKYLQRTNDNFPVYQDTKVTYFPIGEAKFKEMLHQLRQAKRFIFLEYFIIAEGKMWGEILAILAQKVKEGVEVRVMYDGMCEFTTLSVDYPQRLAKLGIKAKMFSPIHPFVSTYYNYRDHRKILVIDGQVAFTGGVNLADEYINELERFGHWKDTAIMLEGKAVKTFTQLFLQMWNITEKEVDFSKYLEVESKVPAKTSGYVIPYADFPLEEEKVAENVYMDILNRAHNYVHIMTPYLILDGKMERALTFAAERGVDVELILPGIPDKPIPYALAKTHFKQLLQAGVKIYLYTPGFVHAKVFVADDKKAVVGTINLDYRSLYHHFECAAFMYKTDCIPAIAADFEETKAKSTPVTLESLQQEPVTTKVVGALTKTIAPLL
;
A
#
# COMPACT_ATOMS: atom_id res chain seq x y z
N MET A 1 -47.42 -82.55 -17.09
CA MET A 1 -46.40 -81.99 -18.02
C MET A 1 -46.64 -80.48 -18.05
N THR A 2 -45.74 -79.55 -17.77
CA THR A 2 -44.28 -79.53 -17.92
C THR A 2 -43.75 -78.26 -17.23
N LYS A 3 -42.62 -78.39 -16.53
CA LYS A 3 -41.58 -77.38 -16.23
C LYS A 3 -41.98 -76.14 -15.41
N GLN A 4 -42.00 -76.35 -14.10
CA GLN A 4 -41.32 -75.47 -13.15
C GLN A 4 -39.84 -75.38 -13.57
N LYS A 5 -39.35 -74.20 -13.99
CA LYS A 5 -37.96 -73.76 -13.86
C LYS A 5 -37.76 -72.35 -14.44
N ASN A 6 -37.11 -71.51 -13.62
CA ASN A 6 -36.34 -70.30 -13.98
C ASN A 6 -37.05 -68.93 -13.88
N GLY A 7 -37.71 -68.66 -12.75
CA GLY A 7 -38.15 -67.31 -12.38
C GLY A 7 -36.99 -66.32 -12.08
N LEU A 8 -35.83 -66.81 -11.66
CA LEU A 8 -34.66 -65.95 -11.41
C LEU A 8 -34.06 -65.33 -12.69
N GLY A 9 -34.06 -66.07 -13.81
CA GLY A 9 -33.46 -65.60 -15.06
C GLY A 9 -34.19 -64.41 -15.68
N ARG A 10 -35.52 -64.35 -15.56
CA ARG A 10 -36.33 -63.25 -16.14
C ARG A 10 -36.19 -61.93 -15.38
N ILE A 11 -35.92 -61.98 -14.09
CA ILE A 11 -35.71 -60.79 -13.25
C ILE A 11 -34.32 -60.20 -13.52
N LEU A 12 -33.30 -61.04 -13.69
CA LEU A 12 -31.92 -60.63 -14.03
C LEU A 12 -31.82 -59.85 -15.36
N PHE A 13 -32.67 -60.14 -16.34
CA PHE A 13 -32.71 -59.43 -17.64
C PHE A 13 -33.82 -58.37 -17.73
N SER A 14 -34.50 -58.06 -16.62
CA SER A 14 -35.46 -56.95 -16.54
C SER A 14 -34.75 -55.62 -16.28
N ARG A 15 -35.36 -54.49 -16.66
CA ARG A 15 -34.83 -53.14 -16.35
C ARG A 15 -34.56 -52.97 -14.84
N LEU A 16 -35.42 -53.53 -13.99
CA LEU A 16 -35.26 -53.51 -12.54
C LEU A 16 -34.04 -54.32 -12.08
N GLY A 17 -33.84 -55.52 -12.63
CA GLY A 17 -32.68 -56.37 -12.33
C GLY A 17 -31.36 -55.74 -12.76
N LEU A 18 -31.33 -55.04 -13.90
CA LEU A 18 -30.16 -54.31 -14.37
C LEU A 18 -29.81 -53.13 -13.46
N VAL A 19 -30.80 -52.37 -12.98
CA VAL A 19 -30.57 -51.29 -12.00
C VAL A 19 -30.02 -51.84 -10.68
N VAL A 20 -30.60 -52.91 -10.16
CA VAL A 20 -30.10 -53.56 -8.91
C VAL A 20 -28.68 -54.08 -9.09
N LEU A 21 -28.37 -54.69 -10.25
CA LEU A 21 -27.02 -55.15 -10.56
C LEU A 21 -26.02 -53.98 -10.62
N LEU A 22 -26.36 -52.87 -11.29
CA LEU A 22 -25.51 -51.69 -11.36
C LEU A 22 -25.28 -51.06 -9.97
N LEU A 23 -26.31 -51.01 -9.12
CA LEU A 23 -26.16 -50.54 -7.74
C LEU A 23 -25.24 -51.46 -6.91
N LEU A 24 -25.37 -52.78 -7.07
CA LEU A 24 -24.47 -53.74 -6.40
C LEU A 24 -23.03 -53.59 -6.91
N LEU A 25 -22.82 -53.44 -8.21
CA LEU A 25 -21.51 -53.18 -8.80
C LEU A 25 -20.92 -51.86 -8.29
N GLN A 26 -21.73 -50.81 -8.18
CA GLN A 26 -21.32 -49.53 -7.61
C GLN A 26 -20.91 -49.68 -6.14
N LEU A 27 -21.67 -50.41 -5.32
CA LEU A 27 -21.32 -50.66 -3.92
C LEU A 27 -20.02 -51.46 -3.79
N VAL A 28 -19.85 -52.51 -4.62
CA VAL A 28 -18.60 -53.28 -4.68
C VAL A 28 -17.43 -52.40 -5.09
N TRP A 29 -17.62 -51.51 -6.06
CA TRP A 29 -16.59 -50.58 -6.50
C TRP A 29 -16.20 -49.59 -5.41
N ILE A 30 -17.17 -48.95 -4.73
CA ILE A 30 -16.93 -48.06 -3.59
C ILE A 30 -16.19 -48.79 -2.46
N PHE A 31 -16.61 -50.01 -2.12
CA PHE A 31 -15.95 -50.81 -1.08
C PHE A 31 -14.53 -51.20 -1.48
N SER A 32 -14.31 -51.54 -2.76
CA SER A 32 -12.98 -51.87 -3.29
C SER A 32 -12.05 -50.66 -3.26
N LEU A 33 -12.55 -49.48 -3.65
CA LEU A 33 -11.83 -48.21 -3.53
C LEU A 33 -11.49 -47.89 -2.08
N PHE A 34 -12.45 -48.06 -1.16
CA PHE A 34 -12.23 -47.84 0.26
C PHE A 34 -11.17 -48.79 0.83
N LYS A 35 -11.22 -50.08 0.48
CA LYS A 35 -10.23 -51.08 0.90
C LYS A 35 -8.85 -50.77 0.35
N TRP A 36 -8.75 -50.45 -0.94
CA TRP A 36 -7.50 -50.04 -1.57
C TRP A 36 -6.94 -48.78 -0.90
N PHE A 37 -7.76 -47.74 -0.75
CA PHE A 37 -7.35 -46.51 -0.07
C PHE A 37 -6.90 -46.78 1.36
N SER A 38 -7.61 -47.62 2.11
CA SER A 38 -7.24 -48.00 3.48
C SER A 38 -5.91 -48.76 3.56
N GLN A 39 -5.55 -49.53 2.54
CA GLN A 39 -4.26 -50.23 2.47
C GLN A 39 -3.12 -49.26 2.15
N GLU A 40 -3.36 -48.30 1.27
CA GLU A 40 -2.37 -47.30 0.84
C GLU A 40 -2.28 -46.08 1.77
N PHE A 41 -3.29 -45.86 2.63
CA PHE A 41 -3.40 -44.70 3.52
C PHE A 41 -2.16 -44.47 4.41
N PRO A 42 -1.52 -45.50 4.99
CA PRO A 42 -0.28 -45.32 5.76
C PRO A 42 0.86 -44.77 4.89
N HIS A 43 1.03 -45.26 3.66
CA HIS A 43 2.06 -44.79 2.73
C HIS A 43 1.82 -43.33 2.32
N TYR A 44 0.56 -43.00 2.01
CA TYR A 44 0.15 -41.62 1.75
C TYR A 44 0.44 -40.71 2.95
N THR A 45 0.10 -41.14 4.16
CA THR A 45 0.34 -40.37 5.39
C THR A 45 1.83 -40.11 5.62
N VAL A 46 2.67 -41.14 5.46
CA VAL A 46 4.13 -41.00 5.56
C VAL A 46 4.66 -40.03 4.50
N ALA A 47 4.18 -40.14 3.26
CA ALA A 47 4.60 -39.23 2.18
C ALA A 47 4.22 -37.77 2.48
N VAL A 48 3.01 -37.52 2.99
CA VAL A 48 2.56 -36.18 3.39
C VAL A 48 3.41 -35.63 4.54
N VAL A 49 3.67 -36.42 5.58
CA VAL A 49 4.50 -35.99 6.72
C VAL A 49 5.93 -35.66 6.28
N VAL A 50 6.52 -36.48 5.41
CA VAL A 50 7.86 -36.22 4.87
C VAL A 50 7.85 -34.95 4.01
N PHE A 51 6.82 -34.78 3.18
CA PHE A 51 6.66 -33.58 2.36
C PHE A 51 6.52 -32.31 3.23
N ASP A 52 5.67 -32.34 4.26
CA ASP A 52 5.48 -31.23 5.20
C ASP A 52 6.78 -30.90 5.93
N PHE A 53 7.54 -31.90 6.35
CA PHE A 53 8.83 -31.70 6.99
C PHE A 53 9.83 -31.00 6.04
N ILE A 54 9.89 -31.44 4.78
CA ILE A 54 10.74 -30.81 3.75
C ILE A 54 10.30 -29.36 3.51
N MET A 55 8.99 -29.11 3.36
CA MET A 55 8.45 -27.78 3.15
C MET A 55 8.66 -26.86 4.34
N MET A 56 8.56 -27.39 5.56
CA MET A 56 8.89 -26.67 6.80
C MET A 56 10.37 -26.27 6.82
N LEU A 57 11.28 -27.20 6.54
CA LEU A 57 12.71 -26.91 6.47
C LEU A 57 13.02 -25.86 5.38
N TYR A 58 12.40 -25.97 4.22
CA TYR A 58 12.51 -24.99 3.14
C TYR A 58 12.05 -23.60 3.61
N LEU A 59 10.86 -23.50 4.20
CA LEU A 59 10.29 -22.23 4.65
C LEU A 59 11.12 -21.57 5.74
N VAL A 60 11.56 -22.33 6.75
CA VAL A 60 12.38 -21.80 7.85
C VAL A 60 13.69 -21.21 7.32
N ASN A 61 14.31 -21.85 6.33
CA ASN A 61 15.57 -21.40 5.70
C ASN A 61 15.38 -20.40 4.55
N SER A 62 14.15 -20.08 4.17
CA SER A 62 13.87 -19.10 3.11
C SER A 62 14.16 -17.66 3.58
N LYS A 63 14.25 -16.71 2.64
CA LYS A 63 14.38 -15.28 2.92
C LYS A 63 13.06 -14.58 3.25
N ILE A 64 11.94 -15.32 3.29
CA ILE A 64 10.61 -14.76 3.53
C ILE A 64 10.57 -14.10 4.92
N ASP A 65 9.78 -13.03 5.08
CA ASP A 65 9.58 -12.41 6.38
C ASP A 65 9.11 -13.44 7.43
N PRO A 66 9.62 -13.41 8.68
CA PRO A 66 9.22 -14.37 9.71
C PRO A 66 7.70 -14.47 9.92
N SER A 67 6.98 -13.35 9.84
CA SER A 67 5.52 -13.33 9.98
C SER A 67 4.88 -14.10 8.83
N ALA A 68 5.28 -13.81 7.59
CA ALA A 68 4.78 -14.53 6.42
C ALA A 68 5.15 -16.02 6.42
N LYS A 69 6.34 -16.40 6.94
CA LYS A 69 6.72 -17.82 7.11
C LYS A 69 5.71 -18.55 8.00
N THR A 70 5.29 -17.95 9.12
CA THR A 70 4.31 -18.59 10.01
C THR A 70 2.97 -18.82 9.34
N THR A 71 2.50 -17.87 8.53
CA THR A 71 1.28 -18.02 7.73
C THR A 71 1.39 -19.17 6.73
N TRP A 72 2.50 -19.25 5.99
CA TRP A 72 2.71 -20.33 5.03
C TRP A 72 2.84 -21.70 5.69
N LEU A 73 3.49 -21.78 6.85
CA LEU A 73 3.55 -23.02 7.64
C LEU A 73 2.16 -23.48 8.06
N LEU A 74 1.29 -22.56 8.50
CA LEU A 74 -0.09 -22.89 8.86
C LEU A 74 -0.88 -23.40 7.65
N LEU A 75 -0.79 -22.71 6.51
CA LEU A 75 -1.48 -23.11 5.28
C LEU A 75 -1.02 -24.47 4.77
N ILE A 76 0.29 -24.73 4.78
CA ILE A 76 0.85 -26.02 4.38
C ILE A 76 0.44 -27.10 5.39
N ALA A 77 0.47 -26.84 6.69
CA ALA A 77 0.05 -27.83 7.69
C ALA A 77 -1.42 -28.27 7.53
N VAL A 78 -2.32 -27.35 7.14
CA VAL A 78 -3.74 -27.66 6.92
C VAL A 78 -3.98 -28.31 5.56
N ALA A 79 -3.29 -27.84 4.51
CA ALA A 79 -3.46 -28.32 3.15
C ALA A 79 -2.11 -28.37 2.40
N PRO A 80 -1.28 -29.41 2.63
CA PRO A 80 0.12 -29.47 2.19
C PRO A 80 0.35 -29.17 0.72
N LEU A 81 -0.38 -29.89 -0.15
CA LEU A 81 -0.25 -29.75 -1.59
C LEU A 81 -0.75 -28.39 -2.07
N PHE A 82 -1.92 -27.95 -1.58
CA PHE A 82 -2.51 -26.67 -1.97
C PHE A 82 -1.65 -25.49 -1.50
N GLY A 83 -1.28 -25.47 -0.23
CA GLY A 83 -0.45 -24.43 0.38
C GLY A 83 0.92 -24.33 -0.29
N SER A 84 1.54 -25.46 -0.64
CA SER A 84 2.84 -25.48 -1.32
C SER A 84 2.74 -25.01 -2.77
N VAL A 85 1.71 -25.41 -3.52
CA VAL A 85 1.46 -24.91 -4.88
C VAL A 85 1.19 -23.42 -4.86
N LEU A 86 0.39 -22.94 -3.89
CA LEU A 86 0.09 -21.52 -3.73
C LEU A 86 1.35 -20.72 -3.32
N LEU A 87 2.19 -21.26 -2.44
CA LEU A 87 3.49 -20.68 -2.08
C LEU A 87 4.40 -20.59 -3.30
N LEU A 88 4.56 -21.68 -4.05
CA LEU A 88 5.36 -21.68 -5.27
C LEU A 88 4.83 -20.66 -6.28
N TYR A 89 3.51 -20.60 -6.46
CA TYR A 89 2.86 -19.63 -7.31
C TYR A 89 3.19 -18.19 -6.89
N THR A 90 2.99 -17.83 -5.62
CA THR A 90 3.26 -16.49 -5.10
C THR A 90 4.75 -16.12 -5.15
N GLN A 91 5.65 -17.05 -4.78
CA GLN A 91 7.10 -16.83 -4.79
C GLN A 91 7.71 -16.83 -6.20
N SER A 92 7.07 -17.49 -7.16
CA SER A 92 7.61 -17.58 -8.53
C SER A 92 7.68 -16.22 -9.22
N ASP A 93 6.82 -15.27 -8.81
CA ASP A 93 6.73 -13.91 -9.34
C ASP A 93 6.71 -13.86 -10.89
N ILE A 94 6.24 -14.92 -11.56
CA ILE A 94 6.41 -15.10 -13.01
C ILE A 94 5.80 -13.94 -13.80
N GLY A 95 4.62 -13.45 -13.38
CA GLY A 95 3.94 -12.31 -13.99
C GLY A 95 4.70 -10.97 -13.87
N HIS A 96 5.68 -10.87 -12.97
CA HIS A 96 6.36 -9.62 -12.64
C HIS A 96 7.80 -9.52 -13.07
N ARG A 97 8.44 -10.61 -13.48
CA ARG A 97 9.88 -10.57 -13.81
C ARG A 97 10.19 -9.53 -14.89
N ALA A 98 9.32 -9.45 -15.89
CA ALA A 98 9.42 -8.43 -16.95
C ALA A 98 9.19 -7.01 -16.40
N LEU A 99 8.14 -6.80 -15.59
CA LEU A 99 7.85 -5.50 -14.97
C LEU A 99 9.00 -5.05 -14.06
N ARG A 100 9.47 -5.92 -13.15
CA ARG A 100 10.61 -5.66 -12.26
C ARG A 100 11.86 -5.30 -13.04
N LYS A 101 12.18 -6.05 -14.09
CA LYS A 101 13.33 -5.75 -14.95
C LYS A 101 13.17 -4.37 -15.62
N ARG A 102 11.97 -4.06 -16.13
CA ARG A 102 11.68 -2.78 -16.77
C ARG A 102 11.77 -1.60 -15.81
N ILE A 103 11.20 -1.72 -14.61
CA ILE A 103 11.29 -0.67 -13.58
C ILE A 103 12.75 -0.45 -13.19
N ARG A 104 13.52 -1.50 -12.89
CA ARG A 104 14.95 -1.36 -12.58
C ARG A 104 15.74 -0.67 -13.69
N GLN A 105 15.42 -0.96 -14.95
CA GLN A 105 16.03 -0.27 -16.08
C GLN A 105 15.68 1.22 -16.07
N LEU A 106 14.41 1.58 -15.89
CA LEU A 106 13.95 2.97 -15.84
C LEU A 106 14.56 3.74 -14.66
N VAL A 107 14.66 3.09 -13.50
CA VAL A 107 15.35 3.63 -12.32
C VAL A 107 16.80 3.91 -12.66
N ALA A 108 17.53 2.96 -13.25
CA ALA A 108 18.92 3.15 -13.65
C ALA A 108 19.11 4.26 -14.70
N GLU A 109 18.22 4.35 -15.70
CA GLU A 109 18.23 5.39 -16.73
C GLU A 109 17.97 6.79 -16.14
N SER A 110 17.07 6.88 -15.15
CA SER A 110 16.73 8.15 -14.49
C SER A 110 17.71 8.57 -13.38
N LYS A 111 18.48 7.64 -12.80
CA LYS A 111 19.31 7.84 -11.60
C LYS A 111 20.26 9.03 -11.68
N HIS A 112 20.87 9.26 -12.84
CA HIS A 112 21.81 10.36 -13.07
C HIS A 112 21.13 11.72 -13.28
N SER A 113 19.81 11.72 -13.49
CA SER A 113 19.04 12.94 -13.69
C SER A 113 18.85 13.71 -12.40
N LEU A 114 18.84 13.04 -11.24
CA LEU A 114 18.84 13.70 -9.93
C LEU A 114 20.27 14.17 -9.63
N THR A 115 20.49 15.46 -9.81
CA THR A 115 21.76 16.10 -9.46
C THR A 115 21.98 15.94 -7.96
N GLU A 116 23.12 15.36 -7.57
CA GLU A 116 23.54 15.38 -6.17
C GLU A 116 23.80 16.84 -5.77
N ASP A 117 22.86 17.46 -5.05
CA ASP A 117 23.16 18.69 -4.30
C ASP A 117 24.06 18.31 -3.11
N ASN A 118 25.33 18.04 -3.44
CA ASN A 118 26.37 17.66 -2.50
C ASN A 118 26.56 18.74 -1.42
N LEU A 119 26.08 19.97 -1.66
CA LEU A 119 26.14 21.05 -0.68
C LEU A 119 25.04 20.91 0.37
N ALA A 120 23.80 20.60 -0.01
CA ALA A 120 22.71 20.31 0.93
C ALA A 120 23.08 19.15 1.89
N LEU A 121 23.60 18.06 1.34
CA LEU A 121 24.03 16.91 2.15
C LEU A 121 25.18 17.24 3.10
N LYS A 122 26.17 18.01 2.64
CA LYS A 122 27.31 18.45 3.48
C LYS A 122 26.86 19.35 4.62
N LYS A 123 25.92 20.28 4.38
CA LYS A 123 25.36 21.12 5.43
C LYS A 123 24.55 20.31 6.44
N LEU A 124 23.69 19.41 5.97
CA LEU A 124 22.91 18.52 6.85
C LEU A 124 23.83 17.71 7.78
N LYS A 125 24.97 17.23 7.28
CA LYS A 125 25.97 16.52 8.10
C LYS A 125 26.50 17.36 9.26
N LEU A 126 26.69 18.66 9.04
CA LEU A 126 27.18 19.58 10.08
C LEU A 126 26.08 19.95 11.08
N GLU A 127 24.82 19.97 10.64
CA GLU A 127 23.68 20.34 11.48
C GLU A 127 23.15 19.19 12.34
N ASP A 128 23.06 17.97 11.77
CA ASP A 128 22.41 16.83 12.41
C ASP A 128 22.95 15.51 11.82
N ALA A 129 23.89 14.89 12.53
CA ALA A 129 24.54 13.64 12.10
C ALA A 129 23.53 12.49 11.90
N ASP A 130 22.44 12.53 12.67
CA ASP A 130 21.39 11.54 12.67
C ASP A 130 20.58 11.56 11.38
N THR A 131 20.03 12.73 11.04
CA THR A 131 19.26 12.95 9.82
C THR A 131 20.14 12.84 8.58
N TYR A 132 21.42 13.23 8.68
CA TYR A 132 22.41 12.93 7.64
C TYR A 132 22.56 11.42 7.38
N GLY A 133 22.51 10.59 8.43
CA GLY A 133 22.53 9.13 8.31
C GLY A 133 21.38 8.62 7.45
N LEU A 134 20.15 9.09 7.72
CA LEU A 134 18.96 8.76 6.93
C LEU A 134 19.05 9.29 5.49
N ALA A 135 19.49 10.54 5.30
CA ALA A 135 19.64 11.12 3.96
C ALA A 135 20.64 10.31 3.10
N LYS A 136 21.75 9.88 3.69
CA LYS A 136 22.75 9.04 3.02
C LYS A 136 22.21 7.64 2.70
N TYR A 137 21.40 7.09 3.61
CA TYR A 137 20.68 5.85 3.37
C TYR A 137 19.75 5.97 2.15
N LEU A 138 18.91 7.01 2.11
CA LEU A 138 17.98 7.27 1.01
C LEU A 138 18.69 7.52 -0.33
N GLN A 139 19.85 8.18 -0.34
CA GLN A 139 20.69 8.34 -1.54
C GLN A 139 21.34 7.04 -2.04
N ARG A 140 21.55 6.06 -1.14
CA ARG A 140 22.15 4.77 -1.50
C ARG A 140 21.16 3.76 -2.06
N THR A 141 19.87 3.99 -1.87
CA THR A 141 18.81 3.22 -2.54
C THR A 141 18.98 3.28 -4.05
N ASN A 142 18.37 2.35 -4.79
CA ASN A 142 18.56 2.26 -6.24
C ASN A 142 18.12 3.55 -6.97
N ASP A 143 17.07 4.19 -6.48
CA ASP A 143 16.50 5.44 -7.00
C ASP A 143 17.28 6.71 -6.68
N ASN A 144 18.27 6.64 -5.77
CA ASN A 144 19.09 7.78 -5.36
C ASN A 144 18.24 9.00 -4.95
N PHE A 145 17.51 8.90 -3.84
CA PHE A 145 16.69 10.02 -3.35
C PHE A 145 17.58 11.08 -2.67
N PRO A 146 17.81 12.26 -3.29
CA PRO A 146 18.70 13.25 -2.74
C PRO A 146 17.98 14.13 -1.73
N VAL A 147 18.77 14.75 -0.86
CA VAL A 147 18.30 15.80 0.03
C VAL A 147 18.30 17.15 -0.67
N TYR A 148 17.21 17.89 -0.52
CA TYR A 148 17.05 19.23 -1.07
C TYR A 148 16.94 20.27 0.04
N GLN A 149 17.59 21.41 -0.18
CA GLN A 149 17.24 22.70 0.43
C GLN A 149 16.39 23.50 -0.59
N ASP A 150 16.09 24.76 -0.31
CA ASP A 150 15.46 25.67 -1.28
C ASP A 150 14.09 25.18 -1.75
N THR A 151 13.37 24.48 -0.88
CA THR A 151 12.05 23.90 -1.16
C THR A 151 11.06 24.40 -0.12
N LYS A 152 10.03 25.11 -0.58
CA LYS A 152 8.91 25.49 0.27
C LYS A 152 7.93 24.33 0.33
N VAL A 153 7.51 23.97 1.53
CA VAL A 153 6.47 22.96 1.74
C VAL A 153 5.25 23.61 2.37
N THR A 154 4.11 23.49 1.70
CA THR A 154 2.82 23.93 2.21
C THR A 154 2.04 22.70 2.64
N TYR A 155 1.62 22.66 3.90
CA TYR A 155 0.82 21.57 4.46
C TYR A 155 -0.68 21.88 4.38
N PHE A 156 -1.47 20.88 4.02
CA PHE A 156 -2.93 20.94 4.01
C PHE A 156 -3.50 19.96 5.04
N PRO A 157 -4.17 20.47 6.09
CA PRO A 157 -4.76 19.62 7.13
C PRO A 157 -6.01 18.87 6.66
N ILE A 158 -6.61 19.27 5.54
CA ILE A 158 -7.84 18.65 5.02
C ILE A 158 -7.85 18.63 3.48
N GLY A 159 -8.58 17.68 2.90
CA GLY A 159 -8.65 17.49 1.45
C GLY A 159 -9.27 18.66 0.69
N GLU A 160 -10.23 19.38 1.27
CA GLU A 160 -10.87 20.57 0.71
C GLU A 160 -9.85 21.69 0.52
N ALA A 161 -8.96 21.89 1.49
CA ALA A 161 -7.89 22.89 1.40
C ALA A 161 -6.89 22.53 0.30
N LYS A 162 -6.48 21.25 0.24
CA LYS A 162 -5.65 20.73 -0.86
C LYS A 162 -6.35 20.92 -2.21
N PHE A 163 -7.62 20.59 -2.31
CA PHE A 163 -8.39 20.65 -3.56
C PHE A 163 -8.49 22.07 -4.10
N LYS A 164 -8.81 23.04 -3.23
CA LYS A 164 -8.84 24.46 -3.59
C LYS A 164 -7.51 24.93 -4.16
N GLU A 165 -6.41 24.62 -3.49
CA GLU A 165 -5.07 25.01 -3.96
C GLU A 165 -4.65 24.24 -5.22
N MET A 166 -5.00 22.96 -5.33
CA MET A 166 -4.78 22.15 -6.52
C MET A 166 -5.44 22.78 -7.75
N LEU A 167 -6.72 23.17 -7.67
CA LEU A 167 -7.41 23.83 -8.78
C LEU A 167 -6.72 25.15 -9.16
N HIS A 168 -6.24 25.92 -8.18
CA HIS A 168 -5.49 27.15 -8.42
C HIS A 168 -4.19 26.87 -9.20
N GLN A 169 -3.39 25.90 -8.76
CA GLN A 169 -2.12 25.55 -9.41
C GLN A 169 -2.34 24.96 -10.81
N LEU A 170 -3.34 24.09 -11.00
CA LEU A 170 -3.67 23.51 -12.30
C LEU A 170 -4.00 24.60 -13.34
N ARG A 171 -4.70 25.67 -12.94
CA ARG A 171 -5.00 26.81 -13.82
C ARG A 171 -3.76 27.60 -14.23
N GLN A 172 -2.67 27.53 -13.47
CA GLN A 172 -1.42 28.23 -13.77
C GLN A 172 -0.48 27.46 -14.69
N ALA A 173 -0.73 26.17 -14.92
CA ALA A 173 0.13 25.31 -15.74
C ALA A 173 0.34 25.86 -17.16
N LYS A 174 1.58 25.74 -17.67
CA LYS A 174 2.01 26.29 -18.97
C LYS A 174 2.69 25.28 -19.89
N ARG A 175 3.32 24.24 -19.35
CA ARG A 175 4.14 23.28 -20.11
C ARG A 175 3.57 21.87 -20.02
N PHE A 176 3.40 21.35 -18.81
CA PHE A 176 2.86 20.01 -18.60
C PHE A 176 2.20 19.82 -17.23
N ILE A 177 1.24 18.90 -17.19
CA ILE A 177 0.58 18.43 -15.97
C ILE A 177 0.65 16.90 -15.97
N PHE A 178 1.25 16.35 -14.92
CA PHE A 178 1.34 14.91 -14.70
C PHE A 178 0.55 14.54 -13.45
N LEU A 179 -0.33 13.55 -13.56
CA LEU A 179 -1.25 13.15 -12.52
C LEU A 179 -1.21 11.63 -12.36
N GLU A 180 -0.89 11.14 -11.16
CA GLU A 180 -0.83 9.73 -10.80
C GLU A 180 -1.57 9.53 -9.48
N TYR A 181 -2.66 8.75 -9.49
CA TYR A 181 -3.50 8.54 -8.32
C TYR A 181 -4.02 7.10 -8.24
N PHE A 182 -4.03 6.55 -7.04
CA PHE A 182 -4.61 5.23 -6.79
C PHE A 182 -6.11 5.16 -7.11
N ILE A 183 -6.90 6.16 -6.67
CA ILE A 183 -8.34 6.24 -6.94
C ILE A 183 -8.65 7.55 -7.67
N ILE A 184 -9.39 7.40 -8.77
CA ILE A 184 -10.12 8.48 -9.45
C ILE A 184 -11.58 8.03 -9.54
N ALA A 185 -12.51 8.85 -9.07
CA ALA A 185 -13.94 8.61 -9.19
C ALA A 185 -14.63 9.79 -9.87
N GLU A 186 -15.61 9.51 -10.73
CA GLU A 186 -16.47 10.57 -11.28
C GLU A 186 -17.27 11.23 -10.16
N GLY A 187 -17.34 12.56 -10.18
CA GLY A 187 -17.89 13.36 -9.11
C GLY A 187 -17.55 14.83 -9.30
N LYS A 188 -17.88 15.67 -8.31
CA LYS A 188 -17.58 17.10 -8.31
C LYS A 188 -16.07 17.36 -8.37
N MET A 189 -15.30 16.68 -7.51
CA MET A 189 -13.85 16.86 -7.40
C MET A 189 -13.16 16.59 -8.73
N TRP A 190 -13.38 15.39 -9.29
CA TRP A 190 -12.76 14.99 -10.54
C TRP A 190 -13.32 15.77 -11.74
N GLY A 191 -14.61 16.10 -11.74
CA GLY A 191 -15.24 16.90 -12.79
C GLY A 191 -14.61 18.29 -12.95
N GLU A 192 -14.36 18.99 -11.84
CA GLU A 192 -13.69 20.30 -11.88
C GLU A 192 -12.23 20.20 -12.33
N ILE A 193 -11.50 19.19 -11.86
CA ILE A 193 -10.12 18.91 -12.31
C ILE A 193 -10.11 18.63 -13.81
N LEU A 194 -10.95 17.70 -14.26
CA LEU A 194 -11.04 17.27 -15.66
C LEU A 194 -11.37 18.44 -16.59
N ALA A 195 -12.26 19.34 -16.17
CA ALA A 195 -12.57 20.55 -16.93
C ALA A 195 -11.35 21.45 -17.12
N ILE A 196 -10.54 21.66 -16.08
CA ILE A 196 -9.29 22.43 -16.16
C ILE A 196 -8.27 21.71 -17.05
N LEU A 197 -8.11 20.39 -16.89
CA LEU A 197 -7.18 19.61 -17.71
C LEU A 197 -7.53 19.69 -19.20
N ALA A 198 -8.82 19.51 -19.55
CA ALA A 198 -9.29 19.63 -20.93
C ALA A 198 -9.07 21.04 -21.50
N GLN A 199 -9.24 22.08 -20.68
CA GLN A 199 -8.94 23.45 -21.07
C GLN A 199 -7.43 23.66 -21.30
N LYS A 200 -6.58 23.10 -20.42
CA LYS A 200 -5.13 23.19 -20.52
C LYS A 200 -4.57 22.48 -21.75
N VAL A 201 -5.15 21.35 -22.13
CA VAL A 201 -4.81 20.68 -23.40
C VAL A 201 -5.09 21.60 -24.59
N LYS A 202 -6.22 22.33 -24.61
CA LYS A 202 -6.52 23.30 -25.68
C LYS A 202 -5.54 24.48 -25.70
N GLU A 203 -4.98 24.85 -24.56
CA GLU A 203 -3.92 25.85 -24.43
C GLU A 203 -2.53 25.32 -24.82
N GLY A 204 -2.41 24.05 -25.20
CA GLY A 204 -1.16 23.42 -25.64
C GLY A 204 -0.32 22.79 -24.52
N VAL A 205 -0.88 22.69 -23.30
CA VAL A 205 -0.21 22.03 -22.16
C VAL A 205 -0.26 20.51 -22.33
N GLU A 206 0.88 19.84 -22.17
CA GLU A 206 0.91 18.37 -22.19
C GLU A 206 0.31 17.80 -20.90
N VAL A 207 -0.82 17.11 -21.00
CA VAL A 207 -1.46 16.48 -19.83
C VAL A 207 -1.31 14.96 -19.89
N ARG A 208 -0.79 14.37 -18.81
CA ARG A 208 -0.71 12.92 -18.61
C ARG A 208 -1.41 12.51 -17.33
N VAL A 209 -2.36 11.59 -17.42
CA VAL A 209 -3.11 11.05 -16.28
C VAL A 209 -2.90 9.55 -16.21
N MET A 210 -2.44 9.05 -15.07
CA MET A 210 -2.42 7.63 -14.78
C MET A 210 -3.15 7.33 -13.48
N TYR A 211 -3.74 6.15 -13.43
CA TYR A 211 -4.39 5.63 -12.24
C TYR A 211 -4.27 4.12 -12.17
N ASP A 212 -4.55 3.58 -10.99
CA ASP A 212 -4.48 2.15 -10.75
C ASP A 212 -5.69 1.42 -11.33
N GLY A 213 -5.46 0.31 -12.03
CA GLY A 213 -6.48 -0.51 -12.70
C GLY A 213 -7.59 -1.06 -11.80
N MET A 214 -7.45 -1.03 -10.46
CA MET A 214 -8.56 -1.31 -9.54
C MET A 214 -9.75 -0.36 -9.74
N CYS A 215 -9.51 0.83 -10.32
CA CYS A 215 -10.58 1.76 -10.65
C CYS A 215 -11.59 1.16 -11.64
N GLU A 216 -11.17 0.28 -12.57
CA GLU A 216 -12.07 -0.35 -13.56
C GLU A 216 -13.19 -1.18 -12.94
N PHE A 217 -12.97 -1.71 -11.73
CA PHE A 217 -13.92 -2.54 -11.00
C PHE A 217 -14.74 -1.75 -9.98
N THR A 218 -14.32 -0.55 -9.63
CA THR A 218 -14.82 0.16 -8.44
C THR A 218 -15.41 1.53 -8.75
N THR A 219 -14.79 2.31 -9.63
CA THR A 219 -15.03 3.76 -9.72
C THR A 219 -15.08 4.30 -11.15
N LEU A 220 -14.44 3.64 -12.12
CA LEU A 220 -14.35 4.07 -13.52
C LEU A 220 -14.71 2.94 -14.49
N SER A 221 -15.14 3.31 -15.69
CA SER A 221 -15.38 2.36 -16.78
C SER A 221 -14.08 1.88 -17.43
N VAL A 222 -14.09 0.70 -18.05
CA VAL A 222 -12.91 0.12 -18.75
C VAL A 222 -12.41 1.00 -19.91
N ASP A 223 -13.31 1.77 -20.54
CA ASP A 223 -12.99 2.66 -21.67
C ASP A 223 -12.52 4.07 -21.25
N TYR A 224 -12.28 4.28 -19.95
CA TYR A 224 -11.95 5.61 -19.42
C TYR A 224 -10.68 6.25 -20.01
N PRO A 225 -9.58 5.51 -20.26
CA PRO A 225 -8.41 6.09 -20.92
C PRO A 225 -8.73 6.62 -22.32
N GLN A 226 -9.60 5.92 -23.06
CA GLN A 226 -10.06 6.35 -24.39
C GLN A 226 -10.95 7.58 -24.29
N ARG A 227 -11.77 7.71 -23.23
CA ARG A 227 -12.56 8.92 -22.95
C ARG A 227 -11.66 10.13 -22.70
N LEU A 228 -10.61 9.99 -21.89
CA LEU A 228 -9.62 11.05 -21.65
C LEU A 228 -8.83 11.39 -22.92
N ALA A 229 -8.45 10.39 -23.73
CA ALA A 229 -7.75 10.59 -24.99
C ALA A 229 -8.56 11.43 -25.99
N LYS A 230 -9.90 11.30 -26.03
CA LYS A 230 -10.77 12.14 -26.86
C LYS A 230 -10.73 13.63 -26.46
N LEU A 231 -10.34 13.94 -25.22
CA LEU A 231 -10.11 15.31 -24.75
C LEU A 231 -8.67 15.78 -25.01
N GLY A 232 -7.84 14.96 -25.66
CA GLY A 232 -6.41 15.20 -25.89
C GLY A 232 -5.52 14.96 -24.67
N ILE A 233 -6.08 14.40 -23.58
CA ILE A 233 -5.34 14.00 -22.38
C ILE A 233 -4.71 12.62 -22.64
N LYS A 234 -3.39 12.49 -22.45
CA LYS A 234 -2.74 11.18 -22.51
C LYS A 234 -3.09 10.43 -21.23
N ALA A 235 -3.74 9.27 -21.35
CA ALA A 235 -4.17 8.50 -20.19
C ALA A 235 -3.65 7.06 -20.20
N LYS A 236 -3.30 6.54 -19.02
CA LYS A 236 -2.86 5.15 -18.82
C LYS A 236 -3.44 4.54 -17.56
N MET A 237 -3.60 3.23 -17.58
CA MET A 237 -3.91 2.43 -16.39
C MET A 237 -2.67 1.65 -15.99
N PHE A 238 -2.27 1.80 -14.73
CA PHE A 238 -1.30 0.90 -14.15
C PHE A 238 -1.98 -0.41 -13.79
N SER A 239 -1.38 -1.52 -14.20
CA SER A 239 -1.85 -2.86 -13.84
C SER A 239 -3.37 -3.10 -14.08
N PRO A 240 -3.85 -3.07 -15.34
CA PRO A 240 -5.23 -3.44 -15.68
C PRO A 240 -5.54 -4.85 -15.18
N ILE A 241 -6.77 -5.08 -14.75
CA ILE A 241 -7.15 -6.36 -14.16
C ILE A 241 -7.68 -7.29 -15.26
N HIS A 242 -7.05 -8.46 -15.37
CA HIS A 242 -7.39 -9.49 -16.36
C HIS A 242 -8.13 -10.67 -15.69
N PRO A 243 -8.99 -11.41 -16.40
CA PRO A 243 -9.80 -12.50 -15.81
C PRO A 243 -8.98 -13.77 -15.42
N PHE A 244 -7.65 -13.69 -15.38
CA PHE A 244 -6.77 -14.78 -15.00
C PHE A 244 -6.15 -14.50 -13.63
N VAL A 245 -6.06 -15.54 -12.78
CA VAL A 245 -5.32 -15.46 -11.51
C VAL A 245 -3.85 -15.21 -11.86
N SER A 246 -3.38 -13.99 -11.61
CA SER A 246 -1.99 -13.59 -11.77
C SER A 246 -1.47 -13.07 -10.44
N THR A 247 -0.21 -13.37 -10.10
CA THR A 247 0.44 -12.72 -8.96
C THR A 247 0.47 -11.20 -9.12
N TYR A 248 0.28 -10.71 -10.36
CA TYR A 248 0.16 -9.31 -10.78
C TYR A 248 -0.77 -8.41 -9.96
N TYR A 249 -1.76 -8.97 -9.28
CA TYR A 249 -2.68 -8.21 -8.44
C TYR A 249 -2.13 -7.78 -7.10
N ASN A 250 -1.05 -8.40 -6.64
CA ASN A 250 -0.49 -8.08 -5.32
C ASN A 250 0.16 -6.70 -5.30
N TYR A 251 0.66 -6.22 -6.46
CA TYR A 251 1.37 -4.95 -6.56
C TYR A 251 0.47 -3.90 -7.21
N ARG A 252 0.05 -2.92 -6.42
CA ARG A 252 -0.79 -1.81 -6.84
C ARG A 252 -0.04 -0.49 -6.71
N ASP A 253 -0.41 0.46 -7.56
CA ASP A 253 0.16 1.80 -7.52
C ASP A 253 -0.62 2.69 -6.57
N HIS A 254 -0.18 2.76 -5.32
CA HIS A 254 -0.88 3.49 -4.27
C HIS A 254 -0.44 4.96 -4.18
N ARG A 255 0.45 5.40 -5.08
CA ARG A 255 0.97 6.77 -5.09
C ARG A 255 -0.08 7.79 -5.54
N LYS A 256 0.19 9.02 -5.10
CA LYS A 256 -0.64 10.20 -5.30
C LYS A 256 0.33 11.33 -5.57
N ILE A 257 0.56 11.58 -6.85
CA ILE A 257 1.53 12.55 -7.35
C ILE A 257 0.81 13.43 -8.36
N LEU A 258 0.84 14.74 -8.13
CA LEU A 258 0.55 15.75 -9.15
C LEU A 258 1.80 16.56 -9.35
N VAL A 259 2.30 16.67 -10.58
CA VAL A 259 3.40 17.56 -10.95
C VAL A 259 2.93 18.56 -12.00
N ILE A 260 3.23 19.83 -11.78
CA ILE A 260 2.92 20.93 -12.69
C ILE A 260 4.20 21.62 -13.09
N ASP A 261 4.50 21.60 -14.40
CA ASP A 261 5.64 22.25 -15.05
C ASP A 261 7.04 21.93 -14.47
N GLY A 262 7.16 20.90 -13.62
CA GLY A 262 8.36 20.60 -12.86
C GLY A 262 8.66 21.64 -11.76
N GLN A 263 7.68 22.47 -11.39
CA GLN A 263 7.81 23.56 -10.43
C GLN A 263 7.03 23.32 -9.14
N VAL A 264 5.91 22.61 -9.24
CA VAL A 264 5.02 22.30 -8.13
C VAL A 264 4.74 20.80 -8.12
N ALA A 265 4.82 20.18 -6.94
CA ALA A 265 4.37 18.82 -6.72
C ALA A 265 3.39 18.72 -5.55
N PHE A 266 2.36 17.90 -5.68
CA PHE A 266 1.52 17.50 -4.55
C PHE A 266 1.70 16.01 -4.24
N THR A 267 1.70 15.68 -2.96
CA THR A 267 1.54 14.30 -2.47
C THR A 267 0.81 14.28 -1.12
N GLY A 268 0.48 13.09 -0.60
CA GLY A 268 -0.30 12.90 0.62
C GLY A 268 -1.33 11.79 0.47
N GLY A 269 -2.25 11.65 1.44
CA GLY A 269 -3.24 10.56 1.42
C GLY A 269 -4.43 10.77 0.50
N VAL A 270 -4.72 12.03 0.13
CA VAL A 270 -5.96 12.46 -0.52
C VAL A 270 -6.06 11.97 -1.97
N ASN A 271 -7.00 11.07 -2.30
CA ASN A 271 -7.33 10.64 -3.67
C ASN A 271 -8.23 11.65 -4.42
N LEU A 272 -8.62 11.32 -5.65
CA LEU A 272 -9.52 12.15 -6.48
C LEU A 272 -10.94 11.57 -6.50
N ALA A 273 -11.64 11.71 -5.38
CA ALA A 273 -13.04 11.30 -5.22
C ALA A 273 -13.76 12.21 -4.19
N ASP A 274 -15.08 12.32 -4.28
CA ASP A 274 -15.85 13.33 -3.54
C ASP A 274 -15.83 13.15 -2.01
N GLU A 275 -15.62 11.91 -1.50
CA GLU A 275 -15.48 11.68 -0.07
C GLU A 275 -14.22 12.34 0.52
N TYR A 276 -13.17 12.51 -0.30
CA TYR A 276 -11.90 13.10 0.14
C TYR A 276 -11.95 14.63 0.31
N ILE A 277 -13.02 15.25 -0.18
CA ILE A 277 -13.33 16.67 0.02
C ILE A 277 -14.63 16.85 0.80
N ASN A 278 -15.10 15.79 1.48
CA ASN A 278 -16.32 15.78 2.29
C ASN A 278 -17.59 16.27 1.56
N GLU A 279 -17.63 16.18 0.22
CA GLU A 279 -18.84 16.45 -0.57
C GLU A 279 -19.78 15.23 -0.56
N LEU A 280 -19.22 14.04 -0.34
CA LEU A 280 -19.94 12.80 -0.11
C LEU A 280 -19.67 12.30 1.31
N GLU A 281 -20.71 12.21 2.14
CA GLU A 281 -20.59 11.65 3.48
C GLU A 281 -20.53 10.11 3.42
N ARG A 282 -19.33 9.55 3.63
CA ARG A 282 -19.07 8.11 3.62
C ARG A 282 -18.15 7.77 4.78
N PHE A 283 -18.61 7.03 5.78
CA PHE A 283 -17.83 6.79 7.03
C PHE A 283 -17.57 8.07 7.86
N GLY A 284 -18.50 9.03 7.80
CA GLY A 284 -18.40 10.31 8.48
C GLY A 284 -17.43 11.26 7.78
N HIS A 285 -16.81 12.13 8.56
CA HIS A 285 -15.85 13.13 8.07
C HIS A 285 -14.49 12.49 7.76
N TRP A 286 -13.99 12.71 6.55
CA TRP A 286 -12.67 12.24 6.11
C TRP A 286 -11.59 13.22 6.57
N LYS A 287 -10.74 12.76 7.49
CA LYS A 287 -9.54 13.47 7.92
C LYS A 287 -8.34 12.95 7.15
N ASP A 288 -7.97 13.65 6.09
CA ASP A 288 -6.83 13.33 5.26
C ASP A 288 -5.97 14.56 5.01
N THR A 289 -4.69 14.36 4.70
CA THR A 289 -3.68 15.41 4.66
C THR A 289 -2.85 15.32 3.40
N ALA A 290 -2.30 16.46 2.99
CA ALA A 290 -1.44 16.54 1.84
C ALA A 290 -0.38 17.63 2.03
N ILE A 291 0.63 17.59 1.18
CA ILE A 291 1.64 18.63 1.06
C ILE A 291 1.77 19.07 -0.39
N MET A 292 2.10 20.34 -0.59
CA MET A 292 2.56 20.90 -1.85
C MET A 292 4.01 21.36 -1.69
N LEU A 293 4.87 20.94 -2.61
CA LEU A 293 6.26 21.33 -2.69
C LEU A 293 6.45 22.32 -3.83
N GLU A 294 7.19 23.38 -3.57
CA GLU A 294 7.64 24.35 -4.57
C GLU A 294 9.16 24.48 -4.47
N GLY A 295 9.88 24.17 -5.56
CA GLY A 295 11.35 24.23 -5.60
C GLY A 295 12.00 22.93 -6.07
N LYS A 296 13.28 22.75 -5.75
CA LYS A 296 14.13 21.68 -6.32
C LYS A 296 13.61 20.27 -6.02
N ALA A 297 12.98 20.04 -4.87
CA ALA A 297 12.47 18.73 -4.48
C ALA A 297 11.37 18.18 -5.41
N VAL A 298 10.68 19.03 -6.18
CA VAL A 298 9.67 18.61 -7.18
C VAL A 298 10.26 17.66 -8.23
N LYS A 299 11.56 17.75 -8.48
CA LYS A 299 12.27 16.92 -9.44
C LYS A 299 12.16 15.43 -9.12
N THR A 300 12.22 15.04 -7.84
CA THR A 300 12.08 13.63 -7.46
C THR A 300 10.68 13.10 -7.76
N PHE A 301 9.62 13.85 -7.45
CA PHE A 301 8.25 13.47 -7.80
C PHE A 301 8.03 13.39 -9.32
N THR A 302 8.67 14.29 -10.07
CA THR A 302 8.66 14.26 -11.54
C THR A 302 9.32 12.98 -12.06
N GLN A 303 10.45 12.58 -11.49
CA GLN A 303 11.13 11.32 -11.84
C GLN A 303 10.24 10.12 -11.53
N LEU A 304 9.68 10.04 -10.31
CA LEU A 304 8.84 8.93 -9.87
C LEU A 304 7.66 8.71 -10.83
N PHE A 305 6.98 9.80 -11.23
CA PHE A 305 5.91 9.74 -12.22
C PHE A 305 6.41 9.21 -13.56
N LEU A 306 7.54 9.73 -14.08
CA LEU A 306 8.07 9.34 -15.38
C LEU A 306 8.52 7.89 -15.40
N GLN A 307 9.14 7.38 -14.33
CA GLN A 307 9.52 5.98 -14.22
C GLN A 307 8.30 5.06 -14.41
N MET A 308 7.15 5.45 -13.90
CA MET A 308 5.93 4.65 -14.00
C MET A 308 5.23 4.82 -15.33
N TRP A 309 5.11 6.07 -15.78
CA TRP A 309 4.54 6.38 -17.08
C TRP A 309 5.25 5.62 -18.21
N ASN A 310 6.57 5.48 -18.10
CA ASN A 310 7.42 4.90 -19.13
C ASN A 310 7.57 3.37 -19.05
N ILE A 311 6.85 2.68 -18.15
CA ILE A 311 6.85 1.21 -18.08
C ILE A 311 6.50 0.58 -19.44
N THR A 312 5.53 1.17 -20.14
CA THR A 312 5.05 0.67 -21.44
C THR A 312 5.63 1.42 -22.63
N GLU A 313 6.44 2.46 -22.41
CA GLU A 313 7.04 3.24 -23.49
C GLU A 313 8.32 2.57 -24.01
N LYS A 314 8.56 2.71 -25.33
CA LYS A 314 9.77 2.17 -25.99
C LYS A 314 10.95 3.13 -25.90
N GLU A 315 10.69 4.42 -26.11
CA GLU A 315 11.69 5.49 -26.04
C GLU A 315 11.39 6.35 -24.83
N VAL A 316 12.43 6.65 -24.05
CA VAL A 316 12.30 7.37 -22.79
C VAL A 316 13.27 8.53 -22.80
N ASP A 317 12.73 9.73 -22.61
CA ASP A 317 13.52 10.94 -22.45
C ASP A 317 13.14 11.61 -21.11
N PHE A 318 13.96 11.34 -20.10
CA PHE A 318 13.83 11.95 -18.78
C PHE A 318 14.34 13.41 -18.78
N SER A 319 15.34 13.74 -19.60
CA SER A 319 16.03 15.03 -19.60
C SER A 319 15.06 16.19 -19.89
N LYS A 320 14.14 15.98 -20.85
CA LYS A 320 13.08 16.94 -21.23
C LYS A 320 12.29 17.50 -20.04
N TYR A 321 12.09 16.70 -18.98
CA TYR A 321 11.26 17.05 -17.83
C TYR A 321 12.05 17.28 -16.54
N LEU A 322 13.26 16.74 -16.44
CA LEU A 322 14.08 16.80 -15.22
C LEU A 322 15.15 17.91 -15.23
N GLU A 323 15.44 18.49 -16.39
CA GLU A 323 16.38 19.62 -16.53
C GLU A 323 15.69 20.99 -16.44
N VAL A 324 14.49 21.05 -15.86
CA VAL A 324 13.77 22.31 -15.68
C VAL A 324 14.39 23.08 -14.51
N GLU A 325 14.83 24.32 -14.76
CA GLU A 325 15.25 25.22 -13.68
C GLU A 325 14.10 25.48 -12.71
N SER A 326 14.26 25.06 -11.46
CA SER A 326 13.27 25.31 -10.42
C SER A 326 13.32 26.77 -9.99
N LYS A 327 12.16 27.44 -9.96
CA LYS A 327 12.01 28.73 -9.28
C LYS A 327 12.17 28.50 -7.79
N VAL A 328 13.29 28.95 -7.24
CA VAL A 328 13.54 28.88 -5.80
C VAL A 328 12.67 29.91 -5.09
N PRO A 329 11.82 29.51 -4.12
CA PRO A 329 11.05 30.46 -3.32
C PRO A 329 11.99 31.37 -2.51
N ALA A 330 11.60 32.64 -2.35
CA ALA A 330 12.36 33.59 -1.54
C ALA A 330 12.21 33.23 -0.05
N LYS A 331 13.22 32.55 0.51
CA LYS A 331 13.31 32.00 1.88
C LYS A 331 12.57 30.68 2.07
N THR A 332 13.34 29.63 2.32
CA THR A 332 12.85 28.31 2.76
C THR A 332 13.75 27.82 3.89
N SER A 333 13.19 27.14 4.88
CA SER A 333 13.96 26.50 5.95
C SER A 333 14.07 24.99 5.76
N GLY A 334 15.09 24.41 6.39
CA GLY A 334 15.21 22.97 6.53
C GLY A 334 15.56 22.23 5.24
N TYR A 335 15.17 20.96 5.24
CA TYR A 335 15.54 19.97 4.25
C TYR A 335 14.35 19.09 3.91
N VAL A 336 14.23 18.72 2.63
CA VAL A 336 13.18 17.83 2.13
C VAL A 336 13.82 16.69 1.36
N ILE A 337 13.37 15.47 1.62
CA ILE A 337 13.77 14.26 0.91
C ILE A 337 12.50 13.56 0.44
N PRO A 338 12.01 13.84 -0.78
CA PRO A 338 11.00 13.01 -1.40
C PRO A 338 11.58 11.62 -1.67
N TYR A 339 10.80 10.58 -1.39
CA TYR A 339 11.21 9.20 -1.60
C TYR A 339 10.02 8.34 -2.01
N ALA A 340 10.32 7.13 -2.49
CA ALA A 340 9.34 6.11 -2.80
C ALA A 340 9.74 4.77 -2.18
N ASP A 341 8.75 3.90 -2.02
CA ASP A 341 8.97 2.50 -1.72
C ASP A 341 8.55 1.64 -2.92
N PHE A 342 9.42 0.70 -3.26
CA PHE A 342 9.26 -0.16 -4.41
C PHE A 342 9.15 -1.60 -3.94
N PRO A 343 7.97 -2.23 -4.06
CA PRO A 343 7.72 -3.54 -3.48
C PRO A 343 8.50 -4.67 -4.18
N LEU A 344 9.16 -4.36 -5.30
CA LEU A 344 9.97 -5.27 -6.12
C LEU A 344 11.46 -5.25 -5.74
N GLU A 345 11.85 -4.45 -4.74
CA GLU A 345 13.19 -4.41 -4.17
C GLU A 345 13.25 -5.17 -2.83
N GLU A 346 14.45 -5.64 -2.47
CA GLU A 346 14.66 -6.31 -1.17
C GLU A 346 14.60 -5.29 -0.02
N GLU A 347 14.93 -4.04 -0.30
CA GLU A 347 14.97 -2.96 0.66
C GLU A 347 13.57 -2.38 0.92
N LYS A 348 13.23 -2.19 2.21
CA LYS A 348 11.94 -1.65 2.66
C LYS A 348 12.12 -0.21 3.11
N VAL A 349 12.14 0.69 2.13
CA VAL A 349 12.52 2.10 2.36
C VAL A 349 11.57 2.78 3.32
N ALA A 350 10.25 2.56 3.16
CA ALA A 350 9.24 3.16 4.02
C ALA A 350 9.37 2.71 5.48
N GLU A 351 9.49 1.40 5.70
CA GLU A 351 9.68 0.80 7.03
C GLU A 351 10.93 1.38 7.72
N ASN A 352 12.05 1.49 6.99
CA ASN A 352 13.30 2.04 7.51
C ASN A 352 13.21 3.52 7.87
N VAL A 353 12.50 4.35 7.09
CA VAL A 353 12.27 5.76 7.42
C VAL A 353 11.45 5.90 8.70
N TYR A 354 10.37 5.12 8.85
CA TYR A 354 9.55 5.15 10.06
C TYR A 354 10.30 4.64 11.29
N MET A 355 11.08 3.57 11.15
CA MET A 355 11.96 3.09 12.21
C MET A 355 13.02 4.14 12.59
N ASP A 356 13.58 4.89 11.64
CA ASP A 356 14.55 5.96 11.93
C ASP A 356 13.92 7.05 12.81
N ILE A 357 12.69 7.49 12.49
CA ILE A 357 11.96 8.47 13.29
C ILE A 357 11.71 7.94 14.70
N LEU A 358 11.15 6.74 14.82
CA LEU A 358 10.81 6.14 16.12
C LEU A 358 12.04 5.90 17.00
N ASN A 359 13.15 5.45 16.42
CA ASN A 359 14.36 5.14 17.17
C ASN A 359 15.16 6.40 17.57
N ARG A 360 14.99 7.52 16.86
CA ARG A 360 15.72 8.77 17.10
C ARG A 360 14.91 9.89 17.72
N ALA A 361 13.61 9.67 17.94
CA ALA A 361 12.79 10.63 18.67
C ALA A 361 13.22 10.71 20.14
N HIS A 362 13.14 11.93 20.70
CA HIS A 362 13.52 12.22 22.08
C HIS A 362 12.33 12.65 22.95
N ASN A 363 11.39 13.40 22.39
CA ASN A 363 10.28 14.01 23.11
C ASN A 363 8.95 13.33 22.75
N TYR A 364 8.60 13.30 21.47
CA TYR A 364 7.32 12.74 21.02
C TYR A 364 7.37 12.20 19.59
N VAL A 365 6.47 11.27 19.28
CA VAL A 365 6.12 10.86 17.92
C VAL A 365 4.60 10.77 17.81
N HIS A 366 4.02 11.64 17.00
CA HIS A 366 2.58 11.66 16.73
C HIS A 366 2.30 11.11 15.34
N ILE A 367 1.34 10.20 15.25
CA ILE A 367 1.08 9.40 14.05
C ILE A 367 -0.41 9.43 13.71
N MET A 368 -0.75 9.77 12.46
CA MET A 368 -2.07 9.51 11.89
C MET A 368 -1.94 8.45 10.80
N THR A 369 -2.77 7.41 10.87
CA THR A 369 -2.80 6.33 9.87
C THR A 369 -4.22 5.72 9.78
N PRO A 370 -4.71 5.34 8.58
CA PRO A 370 -6.01 4.64 8.48
C PRO A 370 -5.96 3.19 8.95
N TYR A 371 -4.80 2.56 8.83
CA TYR A 371 -4.62 1.13 9.09
C TYR A 371 -3.40 0.91 9.96
N LEU A 372 -3.50 -0.08 10.84
CA LEU A 372 -2.47 -0.46 11.80
C LEU A 372 -2.34 -1.98 11.83
N ILE A 373 -1.67 -2.54 10.84
CA ILE A 373 -1.40 -3.98 10.72
C ILE A 373 0.12 -4.14 10.71
N LEU A 374 0.68 -4.27 11.91
CA LEU A 374 2.12 -4.14 12.11
C LEU A 374 2.82 -5.49 11.94
N ASP A 375 4.01 -5.45 11.36
CA ASP A 375 4.97 -6.53 11.50
C ASP A 375 5.68 -6.47 12.87
N GLY A 376 6.48 -7.49 13.17
CA GLY A 376 7.20 -7.55 14.43
C GLY A 376 8.21 -6.41 14.62
N LYS A 377 8.81 -5.87 13.55
CA LYS A 377 9.80 -4.80 13.65
C LYS A 377 9.15 -3.46 13.96
N MET A 378 8.08 -3.10 13.26
CA MET A 378 7.35 -1.86 13.49
C MET A 378 6.66 -1.84 14.84
N GLU A 379 6.05 -2.95 15.26
CA GLU A 379 5.51 -3.09 16.62
C GLU A 379 6.62 -2.91 17.67
N ARG A 380 7.80 -3.51 17.45
CA ARG A 380 8.95 -3.32 18.35
C ARG A 380 9.44 -1.87 18.35
N ALA A 381 9.53 -1.21 17.21
CA ALA A 381 9.99 0.18 17.12
C ALA A 381 9.04 1.14 17.87
N LEU A 382 7.73 0.97 17.72
CA LEU A 382 6.71 1.75 18.44
C LEU A 382 6.78 1.53 19.96
N THR A 383 6.78 0.26 20.38
CA THR A 383 6.87 -0.09 21.81
C THR A 383 8.19 0.36 22.42
N PHE A 384 9.31 0.20 21.73
CA PHE A 384 10.61 0.63 22.23
C PHE A 384 10.70 2.14 22.37
N ALA A 385 10.16 2.92 21.43
CA ALA A 385 10.12 4.37 21.56
C ALA A 385 9.37 4.81 22.82
N ALA A 386 8.20 4.22 23.08
CA ALA A 386 7.43 4.50 24.30
C ALA A 386 8.17 4.06 25.57
N GLU A 387 8.77 2.87 25.58
CA GLU A 387 9.59 2.37 26.70
C GLU A 387 10.81 3.25 27.01
N ARG A 388 11.37 3.94 25.99
CA ARG A 388 12.45 4.93 26.17
C ARG A 388 11.96 6.25 26.79
N GLY A 389 10.65 6.43 26.99
CA GLY A 389 10.05 7.65 27.52
C GLY A 389 9.65 8.68 26.47
N VAL A 390 9.63 8.31 25.18
CA VAL A 390 9.09 9.17 24.12
C VAL A 390 7.56 9.13 24.19
N ASP A 391 6.90 10.29 24.06
CA ASP A 391 5.44 10.33 23.99
C ASP A 391 4.95 9.87 22.60
N VAL A 392 4.55 8.61 22.50
CA VAL A 392 4.09 8.02 21.24
C VAL A 392 2.57 8.00 21.21
N GLU A 393 1.98 8.77 20.29
CA GLU A 393 0.54 8.89 20.15
C GLU A 393 0.06 8.56 18.73
N LEU A 394 -0.97 7.73 18.62
CA LEU A 394 -1.58 7.32 17.36
C LEU A 394 -3.04 7.78 17.30
N ILE A 395 -3.45 8.36 16.17
CA ILE A 395 -4.85 8.57 15.83
C ILE A 395 -5.23 7.64 14.68
N LEU A 396 -6.29 6.86 14.91
CA LEU A 396 -6.86 5.90 13.98
C LEU A 396 -8.33 6.27 13.67
N PRO A 397 -8.94 5.68 12.63
CA PRO A 397 -10.35 5.86 12.34
C PRO A 397 -11.26 5.45 13.51
N GLY A 398 -12.24 6.29 13.85
CA GLY A 398 -13.34 5.90 14.74
C GLY A 398 -14.44 5.14 14.00
N ILE A 399 -14.71 5.50 12.74
CA ILE A 399 -15.65 4.79 11.87
C ILE A 399 -14.83 4.07 10.79
N PRO A 400 -14.71 2.73 10.81
CA PRO A 400 -13.88 2.01 9.84
C PRO A 400 -14.55 1.90 8.47
N ASP A 401 -13.77 2.02 7.40
CA ASP A 401 -14.19 1.73 6.03
C ASP A 401 -14.32 0.22 5.78
N LYS A 402 -13.49 -0.59 6.48
CA LYS A 402 -13.44 -2.05 6.35
C LYS A 402 -13.40 -2.72 7.73
N PRO A 403 -14.37 -3.60 8.06
CA PRO A 403 -14.48 -4.18 9.39
C PRO A 403 -13.36 -5.19 9.71
N ILE A 404 -12.85 -5.93 8.71
CA ILE A 404 -11.82 -6.97 8.93
C ILE A 404 -10.45 -6.37 9.25
N PRO A 405 -9.88 -5.44 8.45
CA PRO A 405 -8.66 -4.72 8.80
C PRO A 405 -8.77 -3.99 10.15
N TYR A 406 -9.94 -3.42 10.45
CA TYR A 406 -10.18 -2.76 11.73
C TYR A 406 -10.12 -3.73 12.92
N ALA A 407 -10.75 -4.90 12.80
CA ALA A 407 -10.66 -5.95 13.82
C ALA A 407 -9.23 -6.46 14.01
N LEU A 408 -8.47 -6.62 12.92
CA LEU A 408 -7.06 -7.00 12.95
C LEU A 408 -6.21 -5.94 13.65
N ALA A 409 -6.41 -4.65 13.35
CA ALA A 409 -5.67 -3.56 13.98
C ALA A 409 -5.79 -3.57 15.51
N LYS A 410 -6.99 -3.84 16.03
CA LYS A 410 -7.23 -3.97 17.48
C LYS A 410 -6.43 -5.07 18.16
N THR A 411 -5.91 -6.05 17.41
CA THR A 411 -5.05 -7.12 17.96
C THR A 411 -3.69 -6.60 18.42
N HIS A 412 -3.24 -5.45 17.90
CA HIS A 412 -1.99 -4.80 18.30
C HIS A 412 -2.17 -3.84 19.49
N PHE A 413 -3.38 -3.32 19.71
CA PHE A 413 -3.63 -2.24 20.67
C PHE A 413 -3.21 -2.60 22.10
N LYS A 414 -3.49 -3.83 22.55
CA LYS A 414 -3.15 -4.26 23.91
C LYS A 414 -1.66 -4.11 24.19
N GLN A 415 -0.81 -4.60 23.28
CA GLN A 415 0.64 -4.57 23.47
C GLN A 415 1.19 -3.15 23.38
N LEU A 416 0.68 -2.34 22.46
CA LEU A 416 1.04 -0.93 22.33
C LEU A 416 0.69 -0.14 23.61
N LEU A 417 -0.55 -0.25 24.09
CA LEU A 417 -1.01 0.42 25.31
C LEU A 417 -0.19 0.01 26.53
N GLN A 418 0.15 -1.28 26.66
CA GLN A 418 0.97 -1.78 27.75
C GLN A 418 2.41 -1.23 27.73
N ALA A 419 2.95 -0.93 26.56
CA ALA A 419 4.26 -0.31 26.40
C ALA A 419 4.25 1.22 26.61
N GLY A 420 3.07 1.82 26.80
CA GLY A 420 2.91 3.26 27.01
C GLY A 420 2.53 4.06 25.76
N VAL A 421 2.30 3.40 24.63
CA VAL A 421 1.78 4.06 23.41
C VAL A 421 0.33 4.45 23.64
N LYS A 422 -0.03 5.71 23.35
CA LYS A 422 -1.40 6.20 23.46
C LYS A 422 -2.11 6.08 22.12
N ILE A 423 -3.35 5.60 22.14
CA ILE A 423 -4.15 5.40 20.93
C ILE A 423 -5.47 6.18 21.06
N TYR A 424 -5.84 6.89 20.01
CA TYR A 424 -7.05 7.70 19.92
C TYR A 424 -7.86 7.30 18.68
N LEU A 425 -9.18 7.24 18.81
CA LEU A 425 -10.10 6.97 17.72
C LEU A 425 -10.84 8.25 17.33
N TYR A 426 -10.67 8.68 16.09
CA TYR A 426 -11.27 9.91 15.58
C TYR A 426 -12.79 9.80 15.46
N THR A 427 -13.51 10.48 16.36
CA THR A 427 -14.96 10.32 16.48
C THR A 427 -15.80 10.89 15.33
N PRO A 428 -15.38 11.97 14.62
CA PRO A 428 -16.17 12.49 13.50
C PRO A 428 -16.21 11.57 12.27
N GLY A 429 -15.30 10.60 12.15
CA GLY A 429 -15.30 9.71 10.98
C GLY A 429 -14.02 8.91 10.77
N PHE A 430 -13.43 9.07 9.59
CA PHE A 430 -12.35 8.24 9.08
C PHE A 430 -11.06 9.04 8.91
N VAL A 431 -10.00 8.64 9.59
CA VAL A 431 -8.65 9.21 9.39
C VAL A 431 -7.99 8.47 8.25
N HIS A 432 -7.73 9.14 7.14
CA HIS A 432 -6.97 8.61 6.01
C HIS A 432 -5.59 9.26 5.85
N ALA A 433 -5.25 10.23 6.72
CA ALA A 433 -3.91 10.78 6.77
C ALA A 433 -2.83 9.70 6.99
N LYS A 434 -1.66 9.86 6.38
CA LYS A 434 -0.45 9.04 6.64
C LYS A 434 0.68 9.97 7.01
N VAL A 435 0.76 10.26 8.30
CA VAL A 435 1.61 11.33 8.82
C VAL A 435 2.37 10.84 10.04
N PHE A 436 3.66 11.18 10.08
CA PHE A 436 4.49 11.10 11.27
C PHE A 436 5.02 12.51 11.55
N VAL A 437 4.98 12.96 12.80
CA VAL A 437 5.65 14.18 13.24
C VAL A 437 6.34 13.94 14.58
N ALA A 438 7.58 14.40 14.72
CA ALA A 438 8.42 14.13 15.87
C ALA A 438 9.31 15.33 16.25
N ASP A 439 9.38 15.59 17.56
CA ASP A 439 10.27 16.56 18.21
C ASP A 439 10.29 17.96 17.57
N ASP A 440 9.18 18.42 16.99
CA ASP A 440 9.04 19.69 16.25
C ASP A 440 10.05 19.89 15.11
N LYS A 441 10.76 18.84 14.70
CA LYS A 441 11.90 18.92 13.78
C LYS A 441 11.84 17.93 12.64
N LYS A 442 11.13 16.80 12.76
CA LYS A 442 10.99 15.78 11.72
C LYS A 442 9.54 15.54 11.40
N ALA A 443 9.22 15.37 10.12
CA ALA A 443 7.90 14.91 9.72
C ALA A 443 7.96 14.10 8.42
N VAL A 444 6.98 13.21 8.22
CA VAL A 444 6.72 12.53 6.96
C VAL A 444 5.25 12.70 6.63
N VAL A 445 4.97 13.07 5.37
CA VAL A 445 3.62 13.07 4.80
C VAL A 445 3.70 12.35 3.45
N GLY A 446 2.77 11.43 3.19
CA GLY A 446 2.77 10.67 1.95
C GLY A 446 1.58 9.73 1.80
N THR A 447 1.80 8.63 1.09
CA THR A 447 0.76 7.63 0.76
C THR A 447 0.85 6.35 1.60
N ILE A 448 1.96 6.15 2.31
CA ILE A 448 2.36 4.91 2.98
C ILE A 448 1.55 4.68 4.28
N ASN A 449 0.72 3.64 4.32
CA ASN A 449 0.04 3.20 5.55
C ASN A 449 0.96 2.36 6.46
N LEU A 450 0.56 2.18 7.73
CA LEU A 450 1.16 1.20 8.64
C LEU A 450 0.50 -0.18 8.50
N ASP A 451 0.58 -0.76 7.31
CA ASP A 451 0.11 -2.12 7.03
C ASP A 451 1.06 -2.89 6.09
N TYR A 452 0.93 -4.22 6.06
CA TYR A 452 1.75 -5.08 5.19
C TYR A 452 1.65 -4.70 3.71
N ARG A 453 0.49 -4.26 3.22
CA ARG A 453 0.32 -3.92 1.80
C ARG A 453 1.17 -2.71 1.43
N SER A 454 1.07 -1.63 2.19
CA SER A 454 1.85 -0.42 1.94
C SER A 454 3.34 -0.63 2.16
N LEU A 455 3.74 -1.38 3.19
CA LEU A 455 5.15 -1.56 3.53
C LEU A 455 5.86 -2.62 2.67
N TYR A 456 5.14 -3.55 2.04
CA TYR A 456 5.75 -4.69 1.35
C TYR A 456 5.30 -4.87 -0.11
N HIS A 457 4.09 -4.43 -0.47
CA HIS A 457 3.44 -4.83 -1.72
C HIS A 457 3.06 -3.67 -2.64
N HIS A 458 2.86 -2.46 -2.15
CA HIS A 458 2.42 -1.33 -2.97
C HIS A 458 3.58 -0.43 -3.37
N PHE A 459 3.44 0.20 -4.54
CA PHE A 459 4.25 1.36 -4.86
C PHE A 459 3.71 2.52 -4.04
N GLU A 460 4.59 3.14 -3.26
CA GLU A 460 4.25 4.22 -2.35
C GLU A 460 5.23 5.39 -2.48
N CYS A 461 4.84 6.57 -2.04
CA CYS A 461 5.72 7.74 -2.00
C CYS A 461 5.40 8.65 -0.82
N ALA A 462 6.40 9.42 -0.40
CA ALA A 462 6.27 10.39 0.65
C ALA A 462 7.35 11.47 0.56
N ALA A 463 7.25 12.49 1.40
CA ALA A 463 8.35 13.41 1.65
C ALA A 463 8.73 13.37 3.13
N PHE A 464 9.99 13.03 3.38
CA PHE A 464 10.62 13.27 4.68
C PHE A 464 11.05 14.73 4.77
N MET A 465 10.75 15.37 5.89
CA MET A 465 11.00 16.79 6.14
C MET A 465 11.78 16.94 7.43
N TYR A 466 12.81 17.78 7.40
CA TYR A 466 13.59 18.14 8.58
C TYR A 466 13.69 19.66 8.70
N LYS A 467 13.21 20.22 9.83
CA LYS A 467 13.20 21.66 10.13
C LYS A 467 12.56 22.53 9.04
N THR A 468 11.56 22.02 8.34
CA THR A 468 10.77 22.82 7.39
C THR A 468 9.71 23.63 8.12
N ASP A 469 9.34 24.79 7.57
CA ASP A 469 8.40 25.74 8.20
C ASP A 469 7.00 25.17 8.46
N CYS A 470 6.62 24.06 7.80
CA CYS A 470 5.30 23.47 7.95
C CYS A 470 5.17 22.50 9.13
N ILE A 471 6.27 22.06 9.76
CA ILE A 471 6.23 21.06 10.84
C ILE A 471 5.35 21.48 12.02
N PRO A 472 5.41 22.74 12.52
CA PRO A 472 4.52 23.20 13.58
C PRO A 472 3.03 23.10 13.21
N ALA A 473 2.67 23.33 11.94
CA ALA A 473 1.29 23.18 11.48
C ALA A 473 0.83 21.72 11.46
N ILE A 474 1.74 20.77 11.17
CA ILE A 474 1.45 19.33 11.24
C ILE A 474 1.22 18.90 12.70
N ALA A 475 2.05 19.39 13.63
CA ALA A 475 1.90 19.09 15.05
C ALA A 475 0.59 19.68 15.62
N ALA A 476 0.24 20.92 15.25
CA ALA A 476 -1.01 21.56 15.64
C ALA A 476 -2.24 20.80 15.10
N ASP A 477 -2.21 20.38 13.83
CA ASP A 477 -3.29 19.59 13.23
C ASP A 477 -3.52 18.25 13.95
N PHE A 478 -2.44 17.61 14.42
CA PHE A 478 -2.55 16.40 15.22
C PHE A 478 -3.31 16.66 16.54
N GLU A 479 -2.94 17.69 17.29
CA GLU A 479 -3.60 18.05 18.55
C GLU A 479 -5.08 18.44 18.34
N GLU A 480 -5.38 19.19 17.28
CA GLU A 480 -6.77 19.54 16.91
C GLU A 480 -7.60 18.30 16.56
N THR A 481 -6.98 17.30 15.92
CA THR A 481 -7.62 16.03 15.57
C THR A 481 -7.81 15.15 16.81
N LYS A 482 -6.80 15.10 17.68
CA LYS A 482 -6.85 14.41 18.98
C LYS A 482 -7.94 14.96 19.88
N ALA A 483 -8.15 16.27 19.91
CA ALA A 483 -9.23 16.90 20.69
C ALA A 483 -10.64 16.44 20.28
N LYS A 484 -10.78 15.91 19.06
CA LYS A 484 -12.03 15.32 18.51
C LYS A 484 -12.04 13.80 18.59
N SER A 485 -11.08 13.19 19.29
CA SER A 485 -10.88 11.74 19.33
C SER A 485 -11.10 11.18 20.73
N THR A 486 -11.52 9.92 20.81
CA THR A 486 -11.71 9.21 22.07
C THR A 486 -10.48 8.36 22.38
N PRO A 487 -9.89 8.43 23.59
CA PRO A 487 -8.77 7.57 23.96
C PRO A 487 -9.22 6.10 24.05
N VAL A 488 -8.36 5.20 23.59
CA VAL A 488 -8.50 3.76 23.81
C VAL A 488 -7.82 3.40 25.12
N THR A 489 -8.51 2.63 25.97
CA THR A 489 -7.95 2.13 27.23
C THR A 489 -7.93 0.60 27.24
N LEU A 490 -7.21 0.01 28.19
CA LEU A 490 -7.22 -1.45 28.36
C LEU A 490 -8.62 -1.96 28.73
N GLU A 491 -9.40 -1.16 29.46
CA GLU A 491 -10.79 -1.46 29.82
C GLU A 491 -11.70 -1.42 28.58
N SER A 492 -11.54 -0.42 27.69
CA SER A 492 -12.34 -0.35 26.47
C SER A 492 -12.09 -1.57 25.56
N LEU A 493 -10.84 -2.07 25.51
CA LEU A 493 -10.51 -3.31 24.80
C LEU A 493 -11.18 -4.55 25.37
N GLN A 494 -11.38 -4.61 26.70
CA GLN A 494 -12.09 -5.71 27.33
C GLN A 494 -13.59 -5.70 26.96
N GLN A 495 -14.16 -4.52 26.79
CA GLN A 495 -15.57 -4.33 26.41
C GLN A 495 -15.85 -4.54 24.92
N GLU A 496 -14.80 -4.66 24.08
CA GLU A 496 -14.97 -4.92 22.65
C GLU A 496 -15.77 -6.21 22.36
N PRO A 497 -16.63 -6.20 21.32
CA PRO A 497 -17.40 -7.38 20.93
C PRO A 497 -16.52 -8.61 20.71
N VAL A 498 -17.00 -9.77 21.20
CA VAL A 498 -16.29 -11.06 21.02
C VAL A 498 -16.08 -11.39 19.55
N THR A 499 -17.03 -11.02 18.69
CA THR A 499 -16.91 -11.16 17.23
C THR A 499 -15.69 -10.43 16.69
N THR A 500 -15.48 -9.17 17.07
CA THR A 500 -14.31 -8.37 16.68
C THR A 500 -13.01 -9.04 17.14
N LYS A 501 -12.97 -9.55 18.38
CA LYS A 501 -11.80 -10.23 18.94
C LYS A 501 -11.47 -11.52 18.18
N VAL A 502 -12.48 -12.35 17.90
CA VAL A 502 -12.32 -13.62 17.18
C VAL A 502 -11.92 -13.36 15.72
N VAL A 503 -12.60 -12.45 15.03
CA VAL A 503 -12.26 -12.07 13.65
C VAL A 503 -10.83 -11.53 13.60
N GLY A 504 -10.44 -10.64 14.50
CA GLY A 504 -9.08 -10.11 14.57
C GLY A 504 -8.04 -11.22 14.77
N ALA A 505 -8.26 -12.12 15.73
CA ALA A 505 -7.36 -13.23 16.01
C ALA A 505 -7.20 -14.20 14.83
N LEU A 506 -8.30 -14.58 14.17
CA LEU A 506 -8.26 -15.43 12.98
C LEU A 506 -7.54 -14.73 11.83
N THR A 507 -7.85 -13.46 11.59
CA THR A 507 -7.26 -12.66 10.51
C THR A 507 -5.76 -12.45 10.74
N LYS A 508 -5.29 -12.33 11.99
CA LYS A 508 -3.87 -12.17 12.32
C LYS A 508 -2.99 -13.29 11.77
N THR A 509 -3.52 -14.51 11.69
CA THR A 509 -2.77 -15.66 11.17
C THR A 509 -2.49 -15.57 9.67
N ILE A 510 -3.30 -14.83 8.93
CA ILE A 510 -3.17 -14.60 7.48
C ILE A 510 -2.81 -13.15 7.12
N ALA A 511 -2.55 -12.30 8.11
CA ALA A 511 -2.30 -10.87 7.92
C ALA A 511 -1.19 -10.55 6.89
N PRO A 512 -0.05 -11.28 6.83
CA PRO A 512 0.97 -11.03 5.81
C PRO A 512 0.54 -11.35 4.37
N LEU A 513 -0.61 -12.01 4.17
CA LEU A 513 -1.19 -12.30 2.86
C LEU A 513 -2.31 -11.33 2.47
N LEU A 514 -2.75 -10.47 3.39
CA LEU A 514 -3.77 -9.45 3.19
C LEU A 514 -3.14 -8.14 2.76
#